data_AF-A0AAD2DSC9-F1
#
_entry.id   AF-A0AAD2DSC9-F1
#
_cell.length_a   1.000
_cell.length_b   1.000
_cell.length_c   1.000
_cell.angle_alpha   90.00
_cell.angle_beta   90.00
_cell.angle_gamma   90.00
#
_symmetry.space_group_name_H-M   'P 1'
#
loop_
_entity.id
_entity.type
_entity.pdbx_description
1 polymer ?
#
loop_
_entity_poly.entity_id
_entity_poly.type
_entity_poly.pdbx_seq_one_letter_code
_entity_poly.pdbx_strand_id
1 'polypeptide(L)'
;MGAVGGAMVKVAVVGAESLVSSPNSDDCIVDLLDLVLLPGSNDESWCQGLDGLASRSVEYYKQGVRFAKWRTVVSIPCGPSALAVKAAAWVSLVMLLFLSSLNPGHEILLDGDHPIKRTIEMAEHVWSEVFYWADNNVVFEGILLKPSMVTPGAEHEEKASPETIAKYTLTMLKKRVPPAVPGIMI
;
A
#
# COMPACT_ATOMS: atom_id res chain seq x y z
N MET A 1 25.61 15.27 26.79
CA MET A 1 24.28 14.71 26.49
C MET A 1 23.88 15.18 25.10
N GLY A 2 24.25 14.42 24.07
CA GLY A 2 23.96 14.76 22.68
C GLY A 2 22.62 14.15 22.28
N ALA A 3 21.70 14.98 21.81
CA ALA A 3 20.49 14.53 21.15
C ALA A 3 20.88 13.85 19.84
N VAL A 4 20.70 12.54 19.75
CA VAL A 4 20.83 11.81 18.49
C VAL A 4 19.52 12.05 17.75
N GLY A 5 19.56 13.00 16.81
CA GLY A 5 18.47 13.24 15.87
C GLY A 5 18.26 12.00 15.02
N GLY A 6 17.19 11.25 15.31
CA GLY A 6 16.66 10.26 14.39
C GLY A 6 16.19 10.97 13.13
N ALA A 7 16.89 10.75 12.02
CA ALA A 7 16.50 11.28 10.73
C ALA A 7 15.17 10.62 10.33
N MET A 8 14.07 11.32 10.58
CA MET A 8 12.81 11.08 9.89
C MET A 8 13.09 11.27 8.41
N VAL A 9 13.21 10.18 7.65
CA VAL A 9 13.18 10.24 6.20
C VAL A 9 11.76 10.68 5.83
N LYS A 10 11.60 11.99 5.63
CA LYS A 10 10.38 12.58 5.08
C LYS A 10 10.23 12.07 3.65
N VAL A 11 9.51 10.97 3.46
CA VAL A 11 9.01 10.61 2.14
C VAL A 11 7.89 11.60 1.82
N ALA A 12 8.09 12.37 0.75
CA ALA A 12 7.21 13.43 0.30
C ALA A 12 5.77 12.91 0.19
N VAL A 13 4.90 13.47 1.02
CA VAL A 13 3.46 13.51 0.76
C VAL A 13 3.30 14.53 -0.35
N VAL A 14 3.07 14.08 -1.59
CA VAL A 14 2.43 14.95 -2.56
C VAL A 14 0.97 15.02 -2.12
N GLY A 15 0.69 16.00 -1.26
CA GLY A 15 -0.66 16.33 -0.85
C GLY A 15 -1.50 16.64 -2.08
N ALA A 16 -2.81 16.49 -1.92
CA ALA A 16 -3.84 16.76 -2.93
C ALA A 16 -3.89 18.21 -3.49
N GLU A 17 -2.79 18.96 -3.46
CA GLU A 17 -2.71 20.35 -3.94
C GLU A 17 -1.89 20.54 -5.24
N SER A 18 -1.30 19.50 -5.85
CA SER A 18 -0.45 19.69 -7.05
C SER A 18 -0.90 18.98 -8.34
N LEU A 19 -2.20 18.75 -8.55
CA LEU A 19 -2.69 18.25 -9.85
C LEU A 19 -3.68 19.21 -10.52
N VAL A 20 -3.29 20.49 -10.61
CA VAL A 20 -3.73 21.37 -11.69
C VAL A 20 -2.53 22.21 -12.14
N SER A 21 -1.66 21.67 -13.00
CA SER A 21 -0.88 22.47 -13.97
C SER A 21 0.07 21.62 -14.82
N SER A 22 -0.47 20.87 -15.78
CA SER A 22 0.26 20.49 -16.99
C SER A 22 -0.75 19.99 -18.03
N PRO A 23 -0.98 20.72 -19.13
CA PRO A 23 -1.87 20.25 -20.20
C PRO A 23 -1.24 19.15 -21.07
N ASN A 24 -0.04 18.65 -20.73
CA ASN A 24 0.82 17.88 -21.64
C ASN A 24 1.73 16.85 -20.94
N SER A 25 1.25 16.16 -19.90
CA SER A 25 1.95 14.96 -19.42
C SER A 25 0.95 13.88 -19.05
N ASP A 26 1.33 12.63 -19.30
CA ASP A 26 0.57 11.39 -19.14
C ASP A 26 0.19 11.04 -17.68
N ASP A 27 -0.03 12.05 -16.83
CA ASP A 27 -0.26 11.94 -15.39
C ASP A 27 -1.74 11.61 -15.09
N CYS A 28 -2.16 10.42 -15.52
CA CYS A 28 -3.51 9.88 -15.35
C CYS A 28 -3.77 9.24 -13.97
N ILE A 29 -2.98 9.55 -12.93
CA ILE A 29 -3.02 8.89 -11.61
C ILE A 29 -3.26 9.92 -10.51
N VAL A 30 -4.37 9.78 -9.79
CA VAL A 30 -4.71 10.62 -8.62
C VAL A 30 -4.47 9.83 -7.33
N ASP A 31 -3.80 10.47 -6.36
CA ASP A 31 -3.72 10.01 -4.98
C ASP A 31 -4.98 10.43 -4.22
N LEU A 32 -5.75 9.46 -3.71
CA LEU A 32 -7.10 9.70 -3.21
C LEU A 32 -7.24 9.79 -1.69
N LEU A 33 -6.24 9.28 -0.96
CA LEU A 33 -6.27 9.10 0.50
C LEU A 33 -4.99 9.62 1.14
N ASP A 34 -5.13 10.14 2.36
CA ASP A 34 -4.01 10.59 3.19
C ASP A 34 -3.74 9.58 4.31
N LEU A 35 -2.47 9.47 4.73
CA LEU A 35 -2.07 8.67 5.89
C LEU A 35 -2.13 9.52 7.15
N VAL A 36 -2.76 8.97 8.18
CA VAL A 36 -2.86 9.57 9.51
C VAL A 36 -2.53 8.55 10.60
N LEU A 37 -1.99 9.03 11.71
CA LEU A 37 -1.70 8.17 12.86
C LEU A 37 -2.99 7.58 13.43
N LEU A 38 -2.93 6.29 13.74
CA LEU A 38 -4.00 5.57 14.42
C LEU A 38 -3.86 5.80 15.93
N PRO A 39 -4.76 6.56 16.58
CA PRO A 39 -4.62 6.87 18.00
C PRO A 39 -4.69 5.61 18.87
N GLY A 40 -3.82 5.52 19.88
CA GLY A 40 -3.76 4.36 20.77
C GLY A 40 -3.13 3.11 20.15
N SER A 41 -2.46 3.25 19.01
CA SER A 41 -1.64 2.20 18.37
C SER A 41 -0.15 2.38 18.66
N ASN A 42 0.67 1.42 18.23
CA ASN A 42 2.13 1.48 18.30
C ASN A 42 2.71 2.29 17.12
N ASP A 43 2.39 3.59 17.05
CA ASP A 43 2.78 4.50 15.96
C ASP A 43 2.35 4.00 14.57
N GLU A 44 1.20 3.33 14.50
CA GLU A 44 0.64 2.82 13.25
C GLU A 44 -0.14 3.91 12.53
N SER A 45 -0.32 3.72 11.22
CA SER A 45 -1.07 4.64 10.37
C SER A 45 -2.31 3.97 9.80
N TRP A 46 -3.32 4.77 9.50
CA TRP A 46 -4.49 4.37 8.72
C TRP A 46 -4.79 5.43 7.64
N CYS A 47 -5.62 5.08 6.67
CA CYS A 47 -5.93 5.97 5.56
C CYS A 47 -7.25 6.71 5.80
N GLN A 48 -7.22 8.03 5.64
CA GLN A 48 -8.38 8.91 5.65
C GLN A 48 -8.71 9.42 4.23
N GLY A 49 -9.91 9.98 4.05
CA GLY A 49 -10.34 10.55 2.78
C GLY A 49 -11.39 9.71 2.03
N LEU A 50 -11.99 8.71 2.68
CA LEU A 50 -13.10 7.94 2.09
C LEU A 50 -14.37 8.78 1.95
N ASP A 51 -14.51 9.84 2.75
CA ASP A 51 -15.66 10.75 2.68
C ASP A 51 -15.72 11.46 1.32
N GLY A 52 -16.88 11.37 0.66
CA GLY A 52 -17.09 11.95 -0.66
C GLY A 52 -16.30 11.29 -1.78
N LEU A 53 -15.64 10.15 -1.54
CA LEU A 53 -14.83 9.44 -2.54
C LEU A 53 -15.62 9.17 -3.82
N ALA A 54 -16.87 8.70 -3.72
CA ALA A 54 -17.72 8.43 -4.88
C ALA A 54 -17.94 9.68 -5.76
N SER A 55 -18.25 10.82 -5.14
CA SER A 55 -18.47 12.08 -5.86
C SER A 55 -17.17 12.59 -6.51
N ARG A 56 -16.04 12.52 -5.79
CA ARG A 56 -14.72 12.89 -6.33
C ARG A 56 -14.32 11.99 -7.50
N SER A 57 -14.59 10.70 -7.39
CA SER A 57 -14.31 9.69 -8.42
C SER A 57 -15.01 9.99 -9.75
N VAL A 58 -16.29 10.36 -9.69
CA VAL A 58 -17.06 10.77 -10.89
C VAL A 58 -16.45 12.02 -11.53
N GLU A 59 -15.99 12.97 -10.73
CA GLU A 59 -15.39 14.21 -11.24
C GLU A 59 -14.02 13.95 -11.89
N TYR A 60 -13.17 13.14 -11.26
CA TYR A 60 -11.89 12.73 -11.86
C TYR A 60 -12.10 11.97 -13.18
N TYR A 61 -13.12 11.11 -13.25
CA TYR A 61 -13.43 10.39 -14.48
C TYR A 61 -13.81 11.32 -15.63
N LYS A 62 -14.59 12.39 -15.35
CA LYS A 62 -14.91 13.43 -16.34
C LYS A 62 -13.68 14.20 -16.81
N GLN A 63 -12.71 14.39 -15.92
CA GLN A 63 -11.43 15.03 -16.23
C GLN A 63 -10.47 14.14 -17.02
N GLY A 64 -10.86 12.89 -17.32
CA GLY A 64 -10.07 11.97 -18.13
C GLY A 64 -9.23 10.97 -17.33
N VAL A 65 -9.27 11.02 -16.00
CA VAL A 65 -8.58 10.06 -15.13
C VAL A 65 -9.18 8.67 -15.32
N ARG A 66 -8.32 7.66 -15.45
CA ARG A 66 -8.72 6.25 -15.65
C ARG A 66 -8.13 5.30 -14.62
N PHE A 67 -7.15 5.77 -13.85
CA PHE A 67 -6.54 5.00 -12.77
C PHE A 67 -6.42 5.89 -11.53
N ALA A 68 -6.55 5.28 -10.37
CA ALA A 68 -6.17 5.90 -9.12
C ALA A 68 -5.26 5.00 -8.32
N LYS A 69 -4.54 5.61 -7.41
CA LYS A 69 -3.62 4.96 -6.50
C LYS A 69 -4.00 5.37 -5.08
N TRP A 70 -3.83 4.44 -4.16
CA TRP A 70 -3.80 4.74 -2.74
C TRP A 70 -2.68 3.94 -2.11
N ARG A 71 -2.29 4.36 -0.90
CA ARG A 71 -1.21 3.76 -0.15
C ARG A 71 -1.67 3.51 1.27
N THR A 72 -1.75 2.25 1.65
CA THR A 72 -1.82 1.84 3.06
C THR A 72 -0.44 1.46 3.55
N VAL A 73 -0.15 1.75 4.81
CA VAL A 73 1.17 1.51 5.40
C VAL A 73 1.01 0.65 6.65
N VAL A 74 1.82 -0.41 6.75
CA VAL A 74 1.89 -1.31 7.91
C VAL A 74 3.33 -1.43 8.38
N SER A 75 3.53 -1.41 9.71
CA SER A 75 4.85 -1.43 10.35
C SER A 75 5.22 -2.84 10.83
N ILE A 76 6.46 -3.30 10.58
CA ILE A 76 6.94 -4.63 10.99
C ILE A 76 7.59 -4.68 12.39
N PRO A 77 8.38 -3.69 12.87
CA PRO A 77 9.19 -3.82 14.08
C PRO A 77 8.46 -4.33 15.33
N CYS A 78 7.25 -3.84 15.58
CA CYS A 78 6.38 -4.30 16.67
C CYS A 78 5.31 -5.32 16.22
N GLY A 79 5.36 -5.73 14.94
CA GLY A 79 4.28 -6.39 14.21
C GLY A 79 3.11 -5.44 13.97
N PRO A 80 2.46 -5.48 12.80
CA PRO A 80 1.25 -4.69 12.61
C PRO A 80 0.17 -5.27 13.52
N SER A 81 -0.52 -4.39 14.24
CA SER A 81 -1.65 -4.79 15.07
C SER A 81 -2.76 -5.35 14.17
N ALA A 82 -3.56 -6.25 14.72
CA ALA A 82 -4.71 -6.79 14.01
C ALA A 82 -5.67 -5.67 13.54
N LEU A 83 -5.71 -4.54 14.26
CA LEU A 83 -6.51 -3.39 13.88
C LEU A 83 -5.95 -2.67 12.65
N ALA A 84 -4.63 -2.42 12.61
CA ALA A 84 -3.99 -1.78 11.46
C ALA A 84 -4.10 -2.62 10.18
N VAL A 85 -3.91 -3.94 10.29
CA VAL A 85 -4.08 -4.87 9.15
C VAL A 85 -5.53 -4.83 8.63
N LYS A 86 -6.51 -4.90 9.54
CA LYS A 86 -7.93 -4.84 9.16
C LYS A 86 -8.31 -3.49 8.56
N ALA A 87 -7.81 -2.39 9.12
CA ALA A 87 -8.06 -1.05 8.60
C ALA A 87 -7.51 -0.90 7.17
N ALA A 88 -6.27 -1.36 6.93
CA ALA A 88 -5.68 -1.36 5.59
C ALA A 88 -6.50 -2.21 4.60
N ALA A 89 -6.89 -3.42 4.98
CA ALA A 89 -7.71 -4.29 4.14
C ALA A 89 -9.09 -3.69 3.83
N TRP A 90 -9.74 -3.09 4.83
CA TRP A 90 -11.05 -2.46 4.67
C TRP A 90 -11.01 -1.25 3.74
N VAL A 91 -10.02 -0.36 3.90
CA VAL A 91 -9.82 0.76 2.97
C VAL A 91 -9.64 0.23 1.54
N SER A 92 -8.85 -0.81 1.37
CA SER A 92 -8.61 -1.40 0.05
C SER A 92 -9.87 -1.99 -0.58
N LEU A 93 -10.73 -2.65 0.19
CA LEU A 93 -12.05 -3.07 -0.27
C LEU A 93 -12.90 -1.87 -0.74
N VAL A 94 -13.03 -0.84 0.08
CA VAL A 94 -13.85 0.34 -0.24
C VAL A 94 -13.35 0.99 -1.53
N MET A 95 -12.04 1.20 -1.65
CA MET A 95 -11.43 1.76 -2.86
C MET A 95 -11.75 0.92 -4.11
N LEU A 96 -11.57 -0.39 -4.01
CA LEU A 96 -11.78 -1.32 -5.13
C LEU A 96 -13.25 -1.42 -5.59
N LEU A 97 -14.21 -1.18 -4.69
CA LEU A 97 -15.63 -1.19 -5.02
C LEU A 97 -16.11 0.09 -5.72
N PHE A 98 -15.64 1.26 -5.28
CA PHE A 98 -16.13 2.54 -5.79
C PHE A 98 -15.50 2.97 -7.12
N LEU A 99 -14.38 2.36 -7.48
CA LEU A 99 -13.59 2.77 -8.61
C LEU A 99 -13.28 1.53 -9.45
N SER A 100 -14.06 1.35 -10.52
CA SER A 100 -13.70 0.42 -11.59
C SER A 100 -12.39 0.92 -12.25
N SER A 101 -11.41 0.03 -12.44
CA SER A 101 -10.02 0.26 -12.92
C SER A 101 -9.07 0.98 -11.93
N LEU A 102 -8.49 0.23 -10.99
CA LEU A 102 -7.64 0.78 -9.92
C LEU A 102 -6.36 0.00 -9.63
N ASN A 103 -5.40 0.67 -8.96
CA ASN A 103 -4.14 0.08 -8.51
C ASN A 103 -3.99 0.08 -6.97
N PRO A 104 -4.42 -0.97 -6.23
CA PRO A 104 -4.09 -1.19 -4.82
C PRO A 104 -2.59 -1.20 -4.55
N GLY A 105 -2.12 -0.17 -3.85
CA GLY A 105 -0.78 -0.10 -3.28
C GLY A 105 -0.80 -0.43 -1.78
N HIS A 106 -0.18 -1.54 -1.40
CA HIS A 106 0.11 -1.82 0.00
C HIS A 106 1.62 -1.79 0.20
N GLU A 107 2.07 -0.84 1.01
CA GLU A 107 3.47 -0.73 1.37
C GLU A 107 3.69 -1.30 2.76
N ILE A 108 4.51 -2.34 2.79
CA ILE A 108 5.05 -2.88 4.03
C ILE A 108 6.31 -2.06 4.31
N LEU A 109 6.32 -1.32 5.42
CA LEU A 109 7.48 -0.51 5.78
C LEU A 109 8.69 -1.42 5.95
N LEU A 110 9.78 -1.01 5.31
CA LEU A 110 11.06 -1.70 5.41
C LEU A 110 11.84 -1.32 6.68
N ASP A 111 11.26 -0.47 7.53
CA ASP A 111 11.95 0.08 8.69
C ASP A 111 12.17 -0.98 9.78
N GLY A 112 13.33 -0.85 10.45
CA GLY A 112 13.74 -1.64 11.61
C GLY A 112 14.63 -2.84 11.31
N ASP A 113 14.93 -3.58 12.37
CA ASP A 113 15.81 -4.75 12.37
C ASP A 113 14.99 -6.04 12.39
N HIS A 114 14.72 -6.57 11.19
CA HIS A 114 14.02 -7.84 11.06
C HIS A 114 14.56 -8.66 9.87
N PRO A 115 14.62 -10.00 10.01
CA PRO A 115 15.04 -10.87 8.92
C PRO A 115 13.98 -10.94 7.82
N ILE A 116 14.39 -11.28 6.60
CA ILE A 116 13.49 -11.43 5.43
C ILE A 116 12.32 -12.41 5.68
N LYS A 117 12.53 -13.41 6.55
CA LYS A 117 11.49 -14.36 6.95
C LYS A 117 10.33 -13.68 7.67
N ARG A 118 10.63 -12.69 8.52
CA ARG A 118 9.59 -11.91 9.19
C ARG A 118 8.79 -11.07 8.19
N THR A 119 9.48 -10.47 7.22
CA THR A 119 8.83 -9.70 6.15
C THR A 119 7.85 -10.54 5.35
N ILE A 120 8.23 -11.75 4.91
CA ILE A 120 7.30 -12.62 4.16
C ILE A 120 6.09 -13.04 5.00
N GLU A 121 6.29 -13.37 6.29
CA GLU A 121 5.19 -13.74 7.19
C GLU A 121 4.17 -12.60 7.32
N MET A 122 4.65 -11.38 7.54
CA MET A 122 3.78 -10.21 7.67
C MET A 122 3.12 -9.86 6.33
N ALA A 123 3.86 -9.95 5.22
CA ALA A 123 3.32 -9.72 3.89
C ALA A 123 2.21 -10.70 3.55
N GLU A 124 2.43 -11.99 3.81
CA GLU A 124 1.43 -13.03 3.60
C GLU A 124 0.17 -12.79 4.45
N HIS A 125 0.33 -12.35 5.70
CA HIS A 125 -0.80 -12.04 6.57
C HIS A 125 -1.63 -10.85 6.06
N VAL A 126 -0.97 -9.74 5.73
CA VAL A 126 -1.62 -8.52 5.24
C VAL A 126 -2.37 -8.78 3.93
N TRP A 127 -1.70 -9.40 2.95
CA TRP A 127 -2.34 -9.71 1.67
C TRP A 127 -3.47 -10.73 1.80
N SER A 128 -3.36 -11.68 2.73
CA SER A 128 -4.46 -12.60 3.01
C SER A 128 -5.71 -11.87 3.49
N GLU A 129 -5.56 -10.89 4.38
CA GLU A 129 -6.68 -10.09 4.89
C GLU A 129 -7.26 -9.23 3.76
N VAL A 130 -6.41 -8.56 2.96
CA VAL A 130 -6.84 -7.73 1.83
C VAL A 130 -7.70 -8.52 0.85
N PHE A 131 -7.26 -9.70 0.41
CA PHE A 131 -8.04 -10.50 -0.54
C PHE A 131 -9.26 -11.15 0.09
N TYR A 132 -9.23 -11.48 1.38
CA TYR A 132 -10.42 -11.93 2.10
C TYR A 132 -11.54 -10.87 2.07
N TRP A 133 -11.20 -9.60 2.32
CA TRP A 133 -12.17 -8.52 2.21
C TRP A 133 -12.55 -8.24 0.75
N ALA A 134 -11.59 -8.28 -0.17
CA ALA A 134 -11.84 -8.04 -1.60
C ALA A 134 -12.77 -9.07 -2.25
N ASP A 135 -12.95 -10.26 -1.67
CA ASP A 135 -13.94 -11.25 -2.12
C ASP A 135 -15.41 -10.74 -2.05
N ASN A 136 -15.64 -9.58 -1.44
CA ASN A 136 -16.96 -8.92 -1.37
C ASN A 136 -17.29 -8.14 -2.67
N ASN A 137 -17.38 -8.84 -3.81
CA ASN A 137 -17.79 -8.31 -5.13
C ASN A 137 -16.80 -7.37 -5.83
N VAL A 138 -15.52 -7.43 -5.51
CA VAL A 138 -14.51 -6.71 -6.29
C VAL A 138 -14.21 -7.47 -7.59
N VAL A 139 -14.10 -6.72 -8.70
CA VAL A 139 -13.67 -7.26 -10.00
C VAL A 139 -12.14 -7.25 -10.08
N PHE A 140 -11.51 -8.42 -9.87
CA PHE A 140 -10.05 -8.54 -9.81
C PHE A 140 -9.34 -8.23 -11.14
N GLU A 141 -10.02 -8.41 -12.28
CA GLU A 141 -9.51 -8.09 -13.61
C GLU A 141 -9.28 -6.58 -13.80
N GLY A 142 -9.91 -5.75 -12.97
CA GLY A 142 -9.74 -4.29 -12.96
C GLY A 142 -8.63 -3.79 -12.05
N ILE A 143 -7.82 -4.70 -11.49
CA ILE A 143 -6.84 -4.39 -10.44
C ILE A 143 -5.41 -4.43 -10.98
N LEU A 144 -4.61 -3.41 -10.67
CA LEU A 144 -3.15 -3.53 -10.68
C LEU A 144 -2.65 -3.59 -9.23
N LEU A 145 -1.69 -4.44 -8.91
CA LEU A 145 -1.13 -4.47 -7.56
C LEU A 145 0.19 -3.74 -7.52
N LYS A 146 0.40 -2.92 -6.50
CA LYS A 146 1.70 -2.35 -6.16
C LYS A 146 2.18 -2.83 -4.79
N PRO A 147 2.68 -4.08 -4.69
CA PRO A 147 3.23 -4.62 -3.46
C PRO A 147 4.68 -4.17 -3.25
N SER A 148 5.08 -4.01 -1.99
CA SER A 148 6.52 -3.97 -1.64
C SER A 148 7.21 -5.29 -2.00
N MET A 149 8.47 -5.21 -2.44
CA MET A 149 9.35 -6.38 -2.46
C MET A 149 9.54 -6.93 -1.05
N VAL A 150 9.73 -8.25 -0.95
CA VAL A 150 10.07 -8.89 0.32
C VAL A 150 11.56 -8.78 0.55
N THR A 151 11.98 -7.81 1.37
CA THR A 151 13.37 -7.57 1.75
C THR A 151 13.56 -7.72 3.26
N PRO A 152 14.78 -7.97 3.75
CA PRO A 152 15.08 -7.73 5.17
C PRO A 152 14.87 -6.26 5.52
N GLY A 153 14.74 -5.97 6.82
CA GLY A 153 14.62 -4.61 7.32
C GLY A 153 15.83 -3.76 6.96
N ALA A 154 15.63 -2.44 6.86
CA ALA A 154 16.66 -1.48 6.48
C ALA A 154 17.86 -1.52 7.44
N GLU A 155 17.59 -1.75 8.73
CA GLU A 155 18.59 -1.82 9.80
C GLU A 155 19.14 -3.23 10.02
N HIS A 156 18.59 -4.24 9.34
CA HIS A 156 19.03 -5.63 9.50
C HIS A 156 20.46 -5.81 8.95
N GLU A 157 21.32 -6.45 9.74
CA GLU A 157 22.74 -6.65 9.44
C GLU A 157 22.95 -7.48 8.17
N GLU A 158 22.21 -8.58 8.03
CA GLU A 158 22.30 -9.47 6.87
C GLU A 158 21.45 -8.94 5.70
N LYS A 159 22.11 -8.49 4.64
CA LYS A 159 21.43 -8.14 3.39
C LYS A 159 21.16 -9.38 2.54
N ALA A 160 19.98 -9.43 1.94
CA ALA A 160 19.59 -10.52 1.04
C ALA A 160 20.06 -10.23 -0.40
N SER A 161 20.46 -11.26 -1.14
CA SER A 161 20.77 -11.13 -2.56
C SER A 161 19.51 -10.84 -3.40
N PRO A 162 19.63 -10.22 -4.58
CA PRO A 162 18.50 -10.01 -5.49
C PRO A 162 17.72 -11.30 -5.81
N GLU A 163 18.40 -12.42 -6.00
CA GLU A 163 17.78 -13.73 -6.27
C GLU A 163 16.95 -14.21 -5.07
N THR A 164 17.44 -13.93 -3.86
CA THR A 164 16.73 -14.26 -2.62
C THR A 164 15.48 -13.41 -2.49
N ILE A 165 15.60 -12.08 -2.67
CA ILE A 165 14.46 -11.14 -2.64
C ILE A 165 13.41 -11.52 -3.68
N ALA A 166 13.83 -11.83 -4.91
CA ALA A 166 12.94 -12.27 -5.99
C ALA A 166 12.22 -13.57 -5.62
N LYS A 167 12.95 -14.56 -5.07
CA LYS A 167 12.36 -15.84 -4.63
C LYS A 167 11.28 -15.63 -3.57
N TYR A 168 11.56 -14.85 -2.53
CA TYR A 168 10.58 -14.59 -1.46
C TYR A 168 9.39 -13.78 -1.97
N THR A 169 9.63 -12.74 -2.79
CA THR A 169 8.57 -11.91 -3.37
C THR A 169 7.65 -12.75 -4.26
N LEU A 170 8.20 -13.52 -5.20
CA LEU A 170 7.41 -14.40 -6.07
C LEU A 170 6.66 -15.48 -5.28
N THR A 171 7.24 -15.99 -4.19
CA THR A 171 6.57 -16.97 -3.31
C THR A 171 5.33 -16.36 -2.66
N MET A 172 5.46 -15.14 -2.11
CA MET A 172 4.34 -14.41 -1.51
C MET A 172 3.24 -14.14 -2.53
N LEU A 173 3.60 -13.61 -3.70
CA LEU A 173 2.64 -13.28 -4.75
C LEU A 173 1.88 -14.52 -5.22
N LYS A 174 2.58 -15.64 -5.48
CA LYS A 174 1.94 -16.91 -5.90
C LYS A 174 0.98 -17.48 -4.85
N LYS A 175 1.22 -17.22 -3.57
CA LYS A 175 0.37 -17.73 -2.48
C LYS A 175 -0.86 -16.87 -2.23
N ARG A 176 -0.76 -15.56 -2.46
CA ARG A 176 -1.78 -14.60 -1.99
C ARG A 176 -2.52 -13.88 -3.10
N VAL A 177 -1.91 -13.68 -4.27
CA VAL A 177 -2.52 -12.94 -5.37
C VAL A 177 -3.36 -13.88 -6.24
N PRO A 178 -4.67 -13.61 -6.42
CA PRO A 178 -5.51 -14.36 -7.33
C PRO A 178 -5.01 -14.24 -8.78
N PRO A 179 -5.08 -15.31 -9.60
CA PRO A 179 -4.68 -15.26 -11.00
C PRO A 179 -5.49 -14.29 -11.87
N ALA A 180 -6.67 -13.87 -11.41
CA ALA A 180 -7.51 -12.89 -12.09
C ALA A 180 -6.92 -11.47 -12.07
N VAL A 181 -5.96 -11.18 -11.17
CA VAL A 181 -5.28 -9.89 -11.15
C VAL A 181 -4.33 -9.80 -12.36
N PRO A 182 -4.53 -8.84 -13.29
CA PRO A 182 -3.81 -8.80 -14.56
C PRO A 182 -2.35 -8.36 -14.45
N GLY A 183 -1.97 -7.65 -13.38
CA GLY A 183 -0.64 -7.05 -13.31
C GLY A 183 -0.15 -6.70 -11.92
N ILE A 184 1.18 -6.73 -11.78
CA ILE A 184 1.91 -6.36 -10.57
C ILE A 184 2.95 -5.32 -10.98
N MET A 185 2.94 -4.16 -10.30
CA MET A 185 3.84 -3.03 -10.52
C MET A 185 4.63 -2.76 -9.24
N ILE A 186 5.84 -3.30 -9.16
CA ILE A 186 6.77 -3.10 -8.04
C ILE A 186 7.51 -1.76 -8.21
#